data_AF-A0A2G8K187-F1
#
_entry.id   AF-A0A2G8K187-F1
#
_cell.length_a   1.000
_cell.length_b   1.000
_cell.length_c   1.000
_cell.angle_alpha   90.00
_cell.angle_beta   90.00
_cell.angle_gamma   90.00
#
_symmetry.space_group_name_H-M   'P 1'
#
loop_
_entity.id
_entity.type
_entity.pdbx_description
1 polymer ?
#
loop_
_entity_poly.entity_id
_entity_poly.type
_entity_poly.pdbx_seq_one_letter_code
_entity_poly.pdbx_strand_id
1 'polypeptide(L)' 'FVKSDRPNQFSNLKVKYVKGADPVLKFLDAQNNVEEVMSIEKWNTDTVEEFLQEHLAL' A
#
# COMPACT_ATOMS: atom_id res chain seq x y z
N PHE A 1 -10.48 -0.74 -1.04
CA PHE A 1 -9.45 0.25 -0.68
C PHE A 1 -9.20 1.32 -1.76
N VAL A 2 -8.52 1.03 -2.88
CA VAL A 2 -8.04 2.05 -3.87
C VAL A 2 -9.13 2.94 -4.49
N LYS A 3 -10.36 2.44 -4.66
CA LYS A 3 -11.49 3.20 -5.24
C LYS A 3 -12.31 4.01 -4.22
N SER A 4 -11.86 4.09 -2.96
CA SER A 4 -12.55 4.83 -1.88
C SER A 4 -11.70 6.00 -1.39
N ASP A 5 -12.19 6.77 -0.42
CA ASP A 5 -11.43 7.88 0.20
C ASP A 5 -10.38 7.43 1.23
N ARG A 6 -10.40 6.16 1.64
CA ARG A 6 -9.47 5.58 2.63
C ARG A 6 -7.97 5.83 2.35
N PRO A 7 -7.46 5.72 1.11
CA PRO A 7 -6.05 5.99 0.83
C PRO A 7 -5.60 7.40 1.21
N ASN A 8 -6.53 8.38 1.23
CA ASN A 8 -6.22 9.77 1.53
C ASN A 8 -5.77 9.99 2.99
N GLN A 9 -6.01 9.01 3.87
CA GLN A 9 -5.56 9.04 5.26
C GLN A 9 -4.04 8.82 5.40
N PHE A 10 -3.38 8.28 4.38
CA PHE A 10 -1.97 7.90 4.42
C PHE A 10 -1.14 8.80 3.49
N SER A 11 -0.58 9.89 4.04
CA SER A 11 0.18 10.89 3.26
C SER A 11 1.43 10.32 2.57
N ASN A 12 2.01 9.25 3.12
CA ASN A 12 3.19 8.59 2.56
C ASN A 12 2.85 7.39 1.63
N LEU A 13 1.56 7.18 1.32
CA LEU A 13 1.12 6.12 0.42
C LEU A 13 1.01 6.62 -1.03
N LYS A 14 1.66 5.92 -1.97
CA LYS A 14 1.51 6.16 -3.41
C LYS A 14 0.85 4.96 -4.07
N VAL A 15 -0.31 5.17 -4.69
CA VAL A 15 -1.02 4.12 -5.44
C VAL A 15 -0.66 4.21 -6.93
N LYS A 16 -0.20 3.10 -7.51
CA LYS A 16 0.10 3.01 -8.95
C LYS A 16 -0.71 1.87 -9.57
N TYR A 17 -1.53 2.20 -10.56
CA TYR A 17 -2.20 1.18 -11.38
C TYR A 17 -1.23 0.63 -12.43
N VAL A 18 -1.01 -0.68 -12.42
CA VAL A 18 -0.19 -1.38 -13.42
C VAL A 18 -1.05 -2.47 -14.02
N LYS A 19 -1.33 -2.36 -15.32
CA LYS A 19 -2.26 -3.28 -16.01
C LYS A 19 -1.71 -4.72 -15.99
N GLY A 20 -2.54 -5.66 -15.53
CA GLY A 20 -2.23 -7.09 -15.53
C GLY A 20 -1.24 -7.54 -14.45
N ALA A 21 -0.88 -6.67 -13.51
CA ALA A 21 -0.04 -7.02 -12.37
C ALA A 21 -0.90 -7.35 -11.14
N ASP A 22 -0.44 -8.32 -10.36
CA ASP A 22 -1.01 -8.63 -9.05
C ASP A 22 -0.74 -7.50 -8.05
N PRO A 23 -1.64 -7.28 -7.08
CA PRO A 23 -1.46 -6.20 -6.11
C PRO A 23 -0.35 -6.53 -5.12
N VAL A 24 0.57 -5.58 -4.96
CA VAL A 24 1.70 -5.67 -4.03
C VAL A 24 1.86 -4.35 -3.28
N LEU A 25 2.35 -4.43 -2.04
CA LEU A 25 2.93 -3.29 -1.34
C LEU A 25 4.43 -3.26 -1.62
N LYS A 26 4.97 -2.04 -1.80
CA LYS A 26 6.41 -1.81 -1.96
C LYS A 26 6.86 -0.84 -0.90
N PHE A 27 7.79 -1.27 -0.06
CA PHE A 27 8.41 -0.42 0.96
C PHE A 27 9.62 0.25 0.35
N LEU A 28 9.71 1.56 0.53
CA LEU A 28 10.77 2.38 -0.04
C LEU A 28 11.68 2.89 1.07
N ASP A 29 12.98 2.88 0.81
CA ASP A 29 13.96 3.54 1.67
C ASP A 29 13.88 5.08 1.55
N ALA A 30 14.71 5.79 2.33
CA ALA A 30 14.78 7.25 2.30
C ALA A 30 15.24 7.84 0.95
N GLN A 31 15.84 7.02 0.08
CA GLN A 31 16.28 7.39 -1.26
C GLN A 31 15.25 6.98 -2.34
N ASN A 32 14.07 6.50 -1.95
CA ASN A 32 13.01 5.96 -2.82
C ASN A 32 13.40 4.68 -3.59
N ASN A 33 14.41 3.93 -3.15
CA ASN A 33 14.66 2.59 -3.68
C ASN A 33 13.72 1.58 -3.04
N VAL A 34 13.38 0.52 -3.78
CA VAL A 34 12.57 -0.58 -3.23
C VAL A 34 13.43 -1.40 -2.29
N GLU A 35 13.07 -1.39 -1.02
CA GLU A 35 13.69 -2.22 0.02
C GLU A 35 13.00 -3.59 0.09
N GLU A 36 11.66 -3.61 0.05
CA GLU A 36 10.87 -4.83 0.15
C GLU A 36 9.61 -4.78 -0.73
N VAL A 37 9.16 -5.95 -1.19
CA VAL A 37 7.90 -6.16 -1.92
C VAL A 37 7.09 -7.26 -1.24
N MET A 38 5.85 -6.96 -0.89
CA MET A 38 4.92 -7.90 -0.24
C MET A 38 3.68 -8.10 -1.12
N SER A 39 3.31 -9.35 -1.38
CA SER A 39 2.05 -9.66 -2.06
C SER A 39 0.86 -9.46 -1.12
N ILE A 40 -0.18 -8.81 -1.62
CA ILE A 40 -1.44 -8.58 -0.89
C ILE A 40 -2.65 -9.15 -1.63
N GLU A 41 -2.43 -10.09 -2.56
CA GLU A 41 -3.47 -10.66 -3.43
C GLU A 41 -4.66 -11.23 -2.66
N LYS A 42 -4.42 -11.79 -1.47
CA LYS A 42 -5.44 -12.41 -0.62
C LYS A 42 -6.05 -11.46 0.41
N TRP A 43 -5.59 -10.22 0.48
CA TRP A 43 -6.05 -9.27 1.49
C TRP A 43 -7.36 -8.64 1.06
N ASN A 44 -8.27 -8.48 2.02
CA ASN A 44 -9.50 -7.73 1.82
C ASN A 44 -9.26 -6.23 2.10
N THR A 45 -10.30 -5.41 1.98
CA THR A 45 -10.15 -3.96 2.19
C THR A 45 -9.75 -3.60 3.62
N ASP A 46 -10.28 -4.31 4.61
CA ASP A 46 -10.06 -4.00 6.03
C ASP A 46 -8.65 -4.43 6.45
N THR A 47 -8.17 -5.59 6.00
CA THR A 47 -6.77 -6.03 6.23
C THR A 47 -5.75 -5.07 5.64
N VAL A 48 -6.01 -4.53 4.44
CA VAL A 48 -5.12 -3.51 3.84
C VAL A 48 -5.13 -2.23 4.67
N GLU A 49 -6.29 -1.79 5.13
CA GLU A 49 -6.44 -0.57 5.93
C GLU A 49 -5.75 -0.71 7.30
N GLU A 50 -6.01 -1.79 8.03
CA GLU A 50 -5.39 -2.11 9.33
C GLU A 50 -3.86 -2.16 9.21
N PHE A 51 -3.34 -2.88 8.21
CA PHE A 51 -1.90 -2.97 8.01
C PHE A 51 -1.27 -1.60 7.77
N LEU A 52 -1.88 -0.77 6.92
CA LEU A 52 -1.36 0.57 6.64
C LEU A 52 -1.48 1.50 7.86
N GLN A 53 -2.50 1.36 8.70
CA GLN A 53 -2.60 2.08 9.96
C GLN A 53 -1.45 1.73 10.90
N GLU A 54 -1.15 0.44 11.07
CA GLU A 54 -0.05 0.00 11.95
C GLU A 54 1.34 0.44 11.46
N HIS A 55 1.54 0.54 10.14
CA HIS A 55 2.88 0.74 9.56
C HIS A 55 3.15 2.16 9.05
N LEU A 56 2.11 2.94 8.72
CA LEU A 56 2.23 4.28 8.14
C LEU A 56 1.56 5.38 8.95
N ALA A 57 0.66 5.07 9.89
CA ALA A 57 0.10 6.11 10.75
C ALA A 57 1.13 6.51 11.80
N LEU A 58 1.57 7.77 11.73
CA LEU A 58 2.20 8.52 12.82
C LEU A 58 1.14 9.39 13.47
#